data_AF-A0A4U6D7P8-F1
#
_entry.id   AF-A0A4U6D7P8-F1
#
_cell.length_a   1.000
_cell.length_b   1.000
_cell.length_c   1.000
_cell.angle_alpha   90.00
_cell.angle_beta   90.00
_cell.angle_gamma   90.00
#
_symmetry.space_group_name_H-M   'P 1'
#
loop_
_entity.id
_entity.type
_entity.pdbx_description
1 polymer ?
#
loop_
_entity_poly.entity_id
_entity_poly.type
_entity_poly.pdbx_seq_one_letter_code
_entity_poly.pdbx_strand_id
1 'polypeptide(L)'
;MLNMPYKAGFLPEKLPVPTQFWFEFIKLSNSVNWYRAHNSSIIDGYLKYTAWAELETVPEKIFINMVLYRLLFAQSLEEGQDSLPKLSKILGDPRGGSVQFITGLDPYYPDHYPMNEQEINEVLGKTHSLAEFGVKFLDDVLIEPELTYLYQAASIWNKQPDLVTLIKDHKPAYPSGKEFPDTFKSLIMNILIWFRNLFARKNKFN
;
A
#
# COMPACT_ATOMS: atom_id res chain seq x y z
N MET A 1 27.77 13.96 -19.49
CA MET A 1 27.23 12.64 -19.84
C MET A 1 27.90 11.62 -18.92
N LEU A 2 27.16 11.06 -17.96
CA LEU A 2 27.65 10.00 -17.09
C LEU A 2 27.79 8.72 -17.91
N ASN A 3 29.03 8.26 -18.11
CA ASN A 3 29.33 6.95 -18.69
C ASN A 3 28.95 5.86 -17.68
N MET A 4 27.70 5.38 -17.76
CA MET A 4 27.22 4.22 -17.02
C MET A 4 27.93 2.92 -17.48
N PRO A 5 28.04 1.89 -16.62
CA PRO A 5 28.92 0.72 -16.77
C PRO A 5 28.45 -0.30 -17.83
N TYR A 6 28.06 0.14 -19.02
CA TYR A 6 27.50 -0.70 -20.07
C TYR A 6 28.51 -1.58 -20.81
N LYS A 7 29.82 -1.46 -20.52
CA LYS A 7 30.86 -2.17 -21.28
C LYS A 7 31.15 -3.61 -20.85
N ALA A 8 30.48 -4.13 -19.81
CA ALA A 8 30.79 -5.46 -19.27
C ALA A 8 29.57 -6.39 -19.28
N GLY A 9 29.08 -6.81 -20.47
CA GLY A 9 28.20 -7.99 -20.63
C GLY A 9 27.04 -8.11 -19.64
N PHE A 10 26.50 -6.99 -19.17
CA PHE A 10 25.59 -6.94 -18.04
C PHE A 10 24.21 -7.43 -18.49
N LEU A 11 23.66 -8.40 -17.78
CA LEU A 11 22.37 -9.01 -18.05
C LEU A 11 21.40 -8.58 -16.95
N PRO A 12 20.62 -7.49 -17.15
CA PRO A 12 19.72 -6.96 -16.13
C PRO A 12 18.80 -8.02 -15.54
N GLU A 13 18.34 -8.98 -16.35
CA GLU A 13 17.48 -10.08 -15.94
C GLU A 13 18.07 -10.99 -14.85
N LYS A 14 19.39 -10.95 -14.64
CA LYS A 14 20.09 -11.72 -13.58
C LYS A 14 20.20 -10.99 -12.25
N LEU A 15 19.80 -9.72 -12.18
CA LEU A 15 19.81 -8.96 -10.92
C LEU A 15 18.59 -9.28 -10.06
N PRO A 16 18.63 -8.98 -8.75
CA PRO A 16 17.41 -8.93 -7.94
C PRO A 16 16.36 -8.03 -8.59
N VAL A 17 15.10 -8.44 -8.53
CA VAL A 17 13.96 -7.75 -9.14
C VAL A 17 13.96 -6.23 -8.87
N PRO A 18 14.17 -5.74 -7.63
CA PRO A 18 14.16 -4.31 -7.39
C PRO A 18 15.25 -3.55 -8.15
N THR A 19 16.44 -4.14 -8.27
CA THR A 19 17.55 -3.55 -9.03
C THR A 19 17.25 -3.48 -10.53
N GLN A 20 16.51 -4.47 -11.07
CA GLN A 20 16.05 -4.43 -12.46
C GLN A 20 15.14 -3.22 -12.69
N PHE A 21 14.17 -2.99 -11.80
CA PHE A 21 13.25 -1.86 -11.93
C PHE A 21 13.92 -0.51 -11.74
N TRP A 22 14.89 -0.39 -10.82
CA TRP A 22 15.70 0.83 -10.72
C TRP A 22 16.46 1.13 -12.01
N PHE A 23 16.98 0.10 -12.67
CA PHE A 23 17.63 0.27 -13.97
C PHE A 23 16.65 0.70 -15.07
N GLU A 24 15.43 0.15 -15.08
CA GLU A 24 14.35 0.58 -15.98
C GLU A 24 13.96 2.04 -15.74
N PHE A 25 13.83 2.47 -14.48
CA PHE A 25 13.54 3.85 -14.12
C PHE A 25 14.65 4.84 -14.53
N ILE A 26 15.92 4.47 -14.37
CA ILE A 26 17.05 5.32 -14.80
C ILE A 26 17.09 5.44 -16.33
N LYS A 27 16.71 4.39 -17.07
CA LYS A 27 16.61 4.44 -18.54
C LYS A 27 15.43 5.26 -19.02
N LEU A 28 14.29 5.13 -18.37
CA LEU A 28 13.04 5.81 -18.71
C LEU A 28 12.33 6.26 -17.44
N SER A 29 12.56 7.52 -17.07
CA SER A 29 12.02 8.09 -15.84
C SER A 29 10.56 8.53 -16.05
N ASN A 30 9.63 7.76 -15.47
CA ASN A 30 8.20 8.07 -15.39
C ASN A 30 7.63 7.53 -14.06
N SER A 31 6.38 7.90 -13.73
CA SER A 31 5.74 7.53 -12.45
C SER A 31 5.62 6.01 -12.28
N VAL A 32 5.16 5.29 -13.31
CA VAL A 32 5.02 3.83 -13.29
C VAL A 32 6.34 3.14 -12.97
N ASN A 33 7.41 3.49 -13.67
CA ASN A 33 8.73 2.91 -13.45
C ASN A 33 9.30 3.27 -12.06
N TRP A 34 9.00 4.48 -11.56
CA TRP A 34 9.37 4.87 -10.20
C TRP A 34 8.66 4.01 -9.15
N TYR A 35 7.34 3.84 -9.28
CA TYR A 35 6.55 3.03 -8.34
C TYR A 35 6.99 1.57 -8.34
N ARG A 36 7.24 0.97 -9.52
CA ARG A 36 7.76 -0.41 -9.59
C ARG A 36 9.11 -0.53 -8.90
N ALA A 37 10.03 0.41 -9.12
CA ALA A 37 11.36 0.38 -8.50
C ALA A 37 11.30 0.56 -6.97
N HIS A 38 10.51 1.54 -6.52
CA HIS A 38 10.32 1.86 -5.11
C HIS A 38 9.59 0.74 -4.37
N ASN A 39 8.40 0.36 -4.83
CA ASN A 39 7.56 -0.62 -4.13
C ASN A 39 8.16 -2.02 -4.18
N SER A 40 8.79 -2.44 -5.28
CA SER A 40 9.48 -3.75 -5.31
C SER A 40 10.61 -3.83 -4.28
N SER A 41 11.33 -2.73 -4.03
CA SER A 41 12.38 -2.66 -3.01
C SER A 41 11.81 -2.81 -1.59
N ILE A 42 10.67 -2.16 -1.32
CA ILE A 42 9.97 -2.26 -0.04
C ILE A 42 9.39 -3.67 0.15
N ILE A 43 8.68 -4.20 -0.84
CA ILE A 43 8.08 -5.53 -0.80
C ILE A 43 9.17 -6.61 -0.59
N ASP A 44 10.31 -6.49 -1.27
CA ASP A 44 11.46 -7.38 -1.07
C ASP A 44 11.92 -7.37 0.40
N GLY A 45 11.98 -6.18 1.01
CA GLY A 45 12.27 -6.01 2.43
C GLY A 45 11.25 -6.70 3.35
N TYR A 46 9.95 -6.51 3.10
CA TYR A 46 8.89 -7.20 3.86
C TYR A 46 9.06 -8.72 3.78
N LEU A 47 9.22 -9.27 2.58
CA LEU A 47 9.33 -10.72 2.39
C LEU A 47 10.60 -11.31 3.01
N LYS A 48 11.72 -10.57 2.98
CA LYS A 48 13.02 -11.06 3.42
C LYS A 48 13.21 -11.01 4.94
N TYR A 49 12.62 -10.04 5.61
CA TYR A 49 12.88 -9.75 7.03
C TYR A 49 11.68 -10.00 7.94
N THR A 50 10.77 -10.90 7.55
CA THR A 50 9.60 -11.31 8.34
C THR A 50 9.93 -11.66 9.79
N ALA A 51 11.04 -12.39 10.02
CA ALA A 51 11.49 -12.78 11.35
C ALA A 51 11.81 -11.59 12.28
N TRP A 52 12.28 -10.46 11.73
CA TRP A 52 12.49 -9.25 12.53
C TRP A 52 11.16 -8.59 12.86
N ALA A 53 10.25 -8.54 11.89
CA ALA A 53 8.91 -8.01 12.12
C ALA A 53 8.10 -8.85 13.12
N GLU A 54 8.42 -10.13 13.32
CA GLU A 54 7.79 -10.94 14.36
C GLU A 54 8.10 -10.44 15.78
N LEU A 55 9.21 -9.73 15.97
CA LEU A 55 9.63 -9.18 17.26
C LEU A 55 8.90 -7.87 17.62
N GLU A 56 8.28 -7.23 16.64
CA GLU A 56 7.57 -5.96 16.80
C GLU A 56 6.34 -6.11 17.71
N THR A 57 5.94 -5.01 18.36
CA THR A 57 4.70 -5.00 19.13
C THR A 57 3.47 -5.11 18.22
N VAL A 58 2.30 -5.43 18.79
CA VAL A 58 1.06 -5.53 18.00
C VAL A 58 0.72 -4.20 17.30
N PRO A 59 0.78 -3.01 17.94
CA PRO A 59 0.56 -1.74 17.26
C PRO A 59 1.53 -1.48 16.11
N GLU A 60 2.81 -1.83 16.26
CA GLU A 60 3.83 -1.66 15.21
C GLU A 60 3.56 -2.59 14.02
N LYS A 61 3.14 -3.83 14.27
CA LYS A 61 2.71 -4.75 13.20
C LYS A 61 1.49 -4.22 12.45
N ILE A 62 0.50 -3.67 13.16
CA ILE A 62 -0.66 -3.02 12.54
C ILE A 62 -0.17 -1.87 11.67
N PHE A 63 0.63 -0.97 12.22
CA PHE A 63 1.19 0.17 11.51
C PHE A 63 1.95 -0.23 10.23
N ILE A 64 2.83 -1.22 10.30
CA ILE A 64 3.58 -1.72 9.15
C ILE A 64 2.64 -2.29 8.07
N ASN A 65 1.58 -3.00 8.45
CA ASN A 65 0.56 -3.43 7.47
C ASN A 65 -0.15 -2.22 6.82
N MET A 66 -0.42 -1.16 7.60
CA MET A 66 -1.01 0.08 7.08
C MET A 66 -0.14 0.75 6.04
N VAL A 67 1.16 0.86 6.33
CA VAL A 67 2.15 1.38 5.38
C VAL A 67 2.12 0.56 4.08
N LEU A 68 2.17 -0.77 4.18
CA LEU A 68 2.18 -1.64 3.00
C LEU A 68 0.95 -1.41 2.12
N TYR A 69 -0.27 -1.55 2.66
CA TYR A 69 -1.46 -1.45 1.81
C TYR A 69 -1.64 -0.05 1.22
N ARG A 70 -1.21 1.02 1.91
CA ARG A 70 -1.27 2.40 1.38
C ARG A 70 -0.32 2.58 0.21
N LEU A 71 0.87 1.96 0.26
CA LEU A 71 1.81 1.94 -0.86
C LEU A 71 1.25 1.18 -2.07
N LEU A 72 0.61 0.03 -1.83
CA LEU A 72 -0.04 -0.75 -2.91
C LEU A 72 -1.17 0.04 -3.55
N PHE A 73 -1.98 0.71 -2.73
CA PHE A 73 -3.05 1.59 -3.19
C PHE A 73 -2.51 2.75 -4.02
N ALA A 74 -1.46 3.44 -3.57
CA ALA A 74 -0.85 4.54 -4.31
C ALA A 74 -0.35 4.12 -5.69
N GLN A 75 0.34 2.97 -5.79
CA GLN A 75 0.77 2.42 -7.10
C GLN A 75 -0.43 2.07 -7.99
N SER A 76 -1.53 1.58 -7.40
CA SER A 76 -2.73 1.24 -8.15
C SER A 76 -3.41 2.46 -8.81
N LEU A 77 -3.19 3.68 -8.29
CA LEU A 77 -3.67 4.90 -8.93
C LEU A 77 -2.92 5.20 -10.24
N GLU A 78 -1.68 4.75 -10.37
CA GLU A 78 -0.88 4.90 -11.58
C GLU A 78 -1.08 3.71 -12.56
N GLU A 79 -1.01 2.47 -12.05
CA GLU A 79 -0.98 1.25 -12.88
C GLU A 79 -2.31 0.49 -12.94
N GLY A 80 -3.24 0.76 -12.03
CA GLY A 80 -4.50 0.00 -11.86
C GLY A 80 -5.68 0.54 -12.64
N GLN A 81 -5.49 1.48 -13.57
CA GLN A 81 -6.55 2.28 -14.20
C GLN A 81 -7.63 1.44 -14.90
N ASP A 82 -7.28 0.30 -15.49
CA ASP A 82 -8.24 -0.57 -16.19
C ASP A 82 -9.05 -1.49 -15.25
N SER A 83 -8.54 -1.71 -14.04
CA SER A 83 -9.06 -2.72 -13.10
C SER A 83 -9.58 -2.15 -11.77
N LEU A 84 -9.32 -0.86 -11.50
CA LEU A 84 -9.98 -0.04 -10.47
C LEU A 84 -10.84 1.09 -11.06
N PRO A 85 -11.75 0.83 -12.03
CA PRO A 85 -12.60 1.87 -12.63
C PRO A 85 -13.55 2.57 -11.63
N LYS A 86 -13.60 2.09 -10.38
CA LYS A 86 -14.43 2.63 -9.29
C LYS A 86 -13.73 3.75 -8.50
N LEU A 87 -12.41 3.66 -8.31
CA LEU A 87 -11.65 4.66 -7.55
C LEU A 87 -11.33 5.89 -8.39
N SER A 88 -11.07 5.72 -9.68
CA SER A 88 -10.86 6.83 -10.63
C SER A 88 -12.07 7.77 -10.76
N LYS A 89 -13.29 7.29 -10.51
CA LYS A 89 -14.51 8.12 -10.48
C LYS A 89 -14.73 8.86 -9.16
N ILE A 90 -14.21 8.33 -8.06
CA ILE A 90 -14.36 8.93 -6.71
C ILE A 90 -13.25 9.96 -6.45
N LEU A 91 -12.04 9.71 -6.96
CA LEU A 91 -10.84 10.49 -6.63
C LEU A 91 -10.46 11.57 -7.65
N GLY A 92 -11.10 11.64 -8.82
CA GLY A 92 -10.70 12.56 -9.91
C GLY A 92 -9.46 12.06 -10.68
N ASP A 93 -8.95 12.82 -11.66
CA ASP A 93 -7.81 12.42 -12.52
C ASP A 93 -6.61 12.00 -11.64
N PRO A 94 -6.24 10.71 -11.61
CA PRO A 94 -5.26 10.18 -10.66
C PRO A 94 -3.82 10.60 -10.99
N ARG A 95 -3.58 11.19 -12.16
CA ARG A 95 -2.25 11.61 -12.66
C ARG A 95 -1.82 12.91 -11.98
N GLY A 96 -1.40 12.77 -10.73
CA GLY A 96 -1.08 13.85 -9.79
C GLY A 96 -1.62 13.59 -8.37
N GLY A 97 -2.61 12.71 -8.25
CA GLY A 97 -3.23 12.33 -6.99
C GLY A 97 -2.38 11.37 -6.16
N SER A 98 -1.59 10.48 -6.77
CA SER A 98 -0.77 9.48 -6.08
C SER A 98 0.37 10.08 -5.24
N VAL A 99 1.07 11.09 -5.78
CA VAL A 99 2.10 11.85 -5.07
C VAL A 99 1.47 12.69 -3.96
N GLN A 100 0.40 13.45 -4.27
CA GLN A 100 -0.30 14.26 -3.28
C GLN A 100 -0.92 13.41 -2.16
N PHE A 101 -1.34 12.19 -2.48
CA PHE A 101 -1.80 11.18 -1.54
C PHE A 101 -0.68 10.77 -0.59
N ILE A 102 0.48 10.32 -1.10
CA ILE A 102 1.61 9.89 -0.27
C ILE A 102 2.13 11.05 0.59
N THR A 103 2.38 12.22 0.02
CA THR A 103 2.90 13.38 0.77
C THR A 103 1.87 13.94 1.76
N GLY A 104 0.58 13.73 1.50
CA GLY A 104 -0.50 14.11 2.43
C GLY A 104 -0.60 13.17 3.63
N LEU A 105 0.07 12.02 3.59
CA LEU A 105 0.08 11.04 4.67
C LEU A 105 1.19 11.30 5.72
N ASP A 106 2.17 12.16 5.43
CA ASP A 106 3.29 12.44 6.33
C ASP A 106 2.87 12.75 7.79
N PRO A 107 1.82 13.55 8.06
CA PRO A 107 1.37 13.82 9.43
C PRO A 107 0.76 12.60 10.17
N TYR A 108 0.65 11.45 9.51
CA TYR A 108 -0.02 10.25 9.99
C TYR A 108 0.91 9.04 10.10
N TYR A 109 2.21 9.27 9.95
CA TYR A 109 3.24 8.32 10.30
C TYR A 109 3.83 8.73 11.66
N PRO A 110 4.11 7.77 12.57
CA PRO A 110 4.83 8.03 13.81
C PRO A 110 6.18 8.69 13.51
N ASP A 111 6.54 9.67 14.34
CA ASP A 111 7.86 10.31 14.28
C ASP A 111 8.95 9.41 14.90
N HIS A 112 8.55 8.45 15.74
CA HIS A 112 9.46 7.56 16.47
C HIS A 112 9.30 6.08 16.09
N TYR A 113 10.42 5.38 16.13
CA TYR A 113 10.48 3.93 16.08
C TYR A 113 11.52 3.41 17.09
N PRO A 114 11.17 2.57 18.08
CA PRO A 114 9.81 2.12 18.45
C PRO A 114 8.85 3.26 18.79
N MET A 115 7.54 3.02 18.62
CA MET A 115 6.51 4.05 18.85
C MET A 115 6.36 4.40 20.33
N ASN A 116 6.06 5.67 20.63
CA ASN A 116 5.64 6.09 21.96
C ASN A 116 4.14 5.82 22.20
N GLU A 117 3.66 6.00 23.44
CA GLU A 117 2.27 5.70 23.82
C GLU A 117 1.24 6.55 23.06
N GLN A 118 1.56 7.80 22.77
CA GLN A 118 0.68 8.69 22.00
C GLN A 118 0.52 8.18 20.56
N GLU A 119 1.63 7.86 19.90
CA GLU A 119 1.63 7.33 18.52
C GLU A 119 0.91 5.98 18.44
N ILE A 120 1.07 5.12 19.45
CA ILE A 120 0.30 3.87 19.56
C ILE A 120 -1.20 4.16 19.61
N ASN A 121 -1.62 5.14 20.41
CA ASN A 121 -3.03 5.50 20.51
C ASN A 121 -3.57 6.10 19.20
N GLU A 122 -2.75 6.83 18.45
CA GLU A 122 -3.09 7.36 17.13
C GLU A 122 -3.27 6.25 16.10
N VAL A 123 -2.31 5.30 16.01
CA VAL A 123 -2.41 4.11 15.14
C VAL A 123 -3.64 3.27 15.46
N LEU A 124 -3.97 3.13 16.75
CA LEU A 124 -5.16 2.39 17.19
C LEU A 124 -6.48 3.18 17.03
N GLY A 125 -6.42 4.45 16.61
CA GLY A 125 -7.59 5.30 16.39
C GLY A 125 -8.31 5.70 17.68
N LYS A 126 -7.55 6.15 18.69
CA LYS A 126 -8.05 6.53 20.02
C LYS A 126 -7.96 8.03 20.31
N THR A 127 -7.45 8.86 19.40
CA THR A 127 -7.18 10.29 19.65
C THR A 127 -8.31 11.24 19.22
N HIS A 128 -9.34 10.73 18.54
CA HIS A 128 -10.59 11.40 18.16
C HIS A 128 -10.41 12.76 17.45
N SER A 129 -9.54 12.82 16.43
CA SER A 129 -9.30 14.04 15.64
C SER A 129 -9.94 14.01 14.23
N LEU A 130 -10.13 15.18 13.61
CA LEU A 130 -10.60 15.28 12.21
C LEU A 130 -9.59 14.67 11.22
N ALA A 131 -8.31 14.80 11.54
CA ALA A 131 -7.21 14.23 10.78
C ALA A 131 -7.31 12.69 10.82
N GLU A 132 -7.52 12.10 12.01
CA GLU A 132 -7.77 10.67 12.20
C GLU A 132 -9.02 10.19 11.43
N PHE A 133 -10.09 10.98 11.41
CA PHE A 133 -11.28 10.65 10.63
C PHE A 133 -10.96 10.51 9.14
N GLY A 134 -10.15 11.42 8.57
CA GLY A 134 -9.71 11.35 7.17
C GLY A 134 -8.91 10.09 6.87
N VAL A 135 -8.02 9.71 7.78
CA VAL A 135 -7.25 8.45 7.69
C VAL A 135 -8.14 7.22 7.75
N LYS A 136 -9.03 7.14 8.74
CA LYS A 136 -9.97 6.02 8.85
C LYS A 136 -10.89 5.94 7.63
N PHE A 137 -11.32 7.07 7.07
CA PHE A 137 -12.11 7.07 5.85
C PHE A 137 -11.31 6.50 4.68
N LEU A 138 -10.08 6.95 4.49
CA LEU A 138 -9.19 6.43 3.46
C LEU A 138 -9.01 4.92 3.61
N ASP A 139 -8.57 4.48 4.79
CA ASP A 139 -8.23 3.09 5.02
C ASP A 139 -9.47 2.19 4.97
N ASP A 140 -10.52 2.49 5.75
CA ASP A 140 -11.67 1.61 5.91
C ASP A 140 -12.64 1.66 4.71
N VAL A 141 -12.79 2.83 4.06
CA VAL A 141 -13.81 3.04 3.02
C VAL A 141 -13.23 2.91 1.62
N LEU A 142 -12.00 3.40 1.38
CA LEU A 142 -11.40 3.41 0.05
C LEU A 142 -10.48 2.21 -0.18
N ILE A 143 -9.54 1.94 0.74
CA ILE A 143 -8.48 0.95 0.53
C ILE A 143 -8.92 -0.46 0.91
N GLU A 144 -9.40 -0.65 2.14
CA GLU A 144 -9.69 -1.96 2.72
C GLU A 144 -10.53 -2.84 1.79
N PRO A 145 -11.63 -2.35 1.19
CA PRO A 145 -12.47 -3.18 0.34
C PRO A 145 -11.80 -3.66 -0.96
N GLU A 146 -10.64 -3.09 -1.31
CA GLU A 146 -9.89 -3.43 -2.51
C GLU A 146 -8.62 -4.24 -2.18
N LEU A 147 -8.34 -4.55 -0.90
CA LEU A 147 -7.07 -5.16 -0.47
C LEU A 147 -6.70 -6.43 -1.24
N THR A 148 -7.63 -7.38 -1.39
CA THR A 148 -7.35 -8.61 -2.15
C THR A 148 -6.90 -8.32 -3.58
N TYR A 149 -7.56 -7.38 -4.24
CA TYR A 149 -7.17 -6.96 -5.57
C TYR A 149 -5.79 -6.27 -5.55
N LEU A 150 -5.56 -5.34 -4.62
CA LEU A 150 -4.31 -4.60 -4.51
C LEU A 150 -3.11 -5.52 -4.33
N TYR A 151 -3.21 -6.50 -3.44
CA TYR A 151 -2.14 -7.48 -3.20
C TYR A 151 -1.90 -8.36 -4.44
N GLN A 152 -2.96 -8.83 -5.10
CA GLN A 152 -2.85 -9.62 -6.33
C GLN A 152 -2.22 -8.83 -7.47
N ALA A 153 -2.72 -7.63 -7.76
CA ALA A 153 -2.23 -6.80 -8.85
C ALA A 153 -0.77 -6.36 -8.60
N ALA A 154 -0.45 -5.92 -7.38
CA ALA A 154 0.90 -5.51 -7.03
C ALA A 154 1.91 -6.67 -7.06
N SER A 155 1.49 -7.90 -6.77
CA SER A 155 2.38 -9.08 -6.90
C SER A 155 2.88 -9.27 -8.34
N ILE A 156 2.03 -8.91 -9.32
CA ILE A 156 2.33 -8.99 -10.74
C ILE A 156 3.16 -7.77 -11.17
N TRP A 157 2.70 -6.55 -10.86
CA TRP A 157 3.40 -5.31 -11.24
C TRP A 157 4.85 -5.28 -10.73
N ASN A 158 5.07 -5.77 -9.52
CA ASN A 158 6.37 -5.73 -8.86
C ASN A 158 7.16 -7.03 -8.99
N LYS A 159 6.68 -8.04 -9.74
CA LYS A 159 7.31 -9.36 -9.89
C LYS A 159 7.66 -10.01 -8.53
N GLN A 160 6.76 -9.89 -7.55
CA GLN A 160 6.90 -10.41 -6.18
C GLN A 160 5.69 -11.31 -5.87
N PRO A 161 5.64 -12.55 -6.38
CA PRO A 161 4.47 -13.42 -6.26
C PRO A 161 4.10 -13.73 -4.81
N ASP A 162 5.09 -13.82 -3.91
CA ASP A 162 4.88 -14.13 -2.49
C ASP A 162 4.18 -12.99 -1.72
N LEU A 163 4.01 -11.80 -2.32
CA LEU A 163 3.24 -10.70 -1.71
C LEU A 163 1.81 -11.14 -1.32
N VAL A 164 1.19 -12.04 -2.10
CA VAL A 164 -0.17 -12.52 -1.81
C VAL A 164 -0.26 -13.36 -0.53
N THR A 165 0.88 -13.78 0.05
CA THR A 165 0.92 -14.47 1.34
C THR A 165 0.76 -13.51 2.52
N LEU A 166 0.91 -12.20 2.28
CA LEU A 166 0.82 -11.14 3.29
C LEU A 166 -0.62 -10.61 3.46
N ILE A 167 -1.60 -11.28 2.86
CA ILE A 167 -3.02 -11.03 3.03
C ILE A 167 -3.74 -12.36 3.29
N LYS A 168 -4.71 -12.35 4.20
CA LYS A 168 -5.56 -13.51 4.52
C LYS A 168 -6.98 -13.04 4.78
N ASP A 169 -7.96 -13.72 4.19
CA ASP A 169 -9.39 -13.43 4.40
C ASP A 169 -9.74 -11.94 4.22
N HIS A 170 -9.14 -11.32 3.18
CA HIS A 170 -9.26 -9.89 2.84
C HIS A 170 -8.65 -8.92 3.86
N LYS A 171 -7.86 -9.42 4.81
CA LYS A 171 -7.18 -8.63 5.84
C LYS A 171 -5.65 -8.72 5.74
N PRO A 172 -4.92 -7.65 6.11
CA PRO A 172 -3.46 -7.71 6.16
C PRO A 172 -2.99 -8.77 7.16
N ALA A 173 -1.95 -9.52 6.79
CA ALA A 173 -1.49 -10.68 7.55
C ALA A 173 0.03 -10.70 7.77
N TYR A 174 0.74 -9.62 7.43
CA TYR A 174 2.19 -9.53 7.68
C TYR A 174 2.51 -9.41 9.18
N PRO A 175 3.54 -10.08 9.73
CA PRO A 175 4.53 -10.91 9.04
C PRO A 175 4.22 -12.41 9.02
N SER A 176 3.24 -12.87 9.80
CA SER A 176 3.10 -14.30 10.14
C SER A 176 1.94 -15.03 9.45
N GLY A 177 1.22 -14.36 8.54
CA GLY A 177 0.02 -14.91 7.89
C GLY A 177 -1.19 -15.02 8.83
N LYS A 178 -1.09 -14.47 10.04
CA LYS A 178 -2.17 -14.43 11.04
C LYS A 178 -2.91 -13.10 10.94
N GLU A 179 -4.23 -13.15 11.05
CA GLU A 179 -5.06 -11.94 11.13
C GLU A 179 -4.77 -11.18 12.43
N PHE A 180 -4.69 -9.86 12.30
CA PHE A 180 -4.64 -8.96 13.44
C PHE A 180 -6.06 -8.62 13.90
N PRO A 181 -6.26 -8.29 15.19
CA PRO A 181 -7.54 -7.82 15.66
C PRO A 181 -7.96 -6.57 14.87
N ASP A 182 -9.24 -6.52 14.51
CA ASP A 182 -9.80 -5.36 13.82
C ASP A 182 -9.55 -4.10 14.67
N THR A 183 -9.01 -3.06 14.03
CA THR A 183 -9.02 -1.73 14.63
C THR A 183 -10.48 -1.31 14.77
N PHE A 184 -10.82 -0.67 15.88
CA PHE A 184 -12.21 -0.32 16.16
C PHE A 184 -12.75 0.61 15.07
N LYS A 185 -13.75 0.15 14.31
CA LYS A 185 -14.45 0.94 13.29
C LYS A 185 -15.61 1.69 13.92
N SER A 186 -15.64 3.01 13.72
CA SER A 186 -16.74 3.82 14.23
C SER A 186 -18.04 3.51 13.47
N LEU A 187 -19.19 3.76 14.12
CA LEU A 187 -20.51 3.59 13.49
C LEU A 187 -20.63 4.36 12.16
N ILE A 188 -20.04 5.56 12.11
CA ILE A 188 -20.03 6.40 10.91
C ILE A 188 -19.29 5.71 9.77
N MET A 189 -18.14 5.08 10.03
CA MET A 189 -17.41 4.34 8.99
C MET A 189 -18.22 3.16 8.47
N ASN A 190 -18.89 2.41 9.34
CA ASN A 190 -19.77 1.32 8.91
C ASN A 190 -20.89 1.79 7.99
N ILE A 191 -21.48 2.96 8.27
CA ILE A 191 -22.49 3.58 7.41
C ILE A 191 -21.88 3.96 6.05
N LEU A 192 -20.70 4.58 6.02
CA LEU A 192 -20.03 4.98 4.78
C LEU A 192 -19.64 3.77 3.93
N ILE A 193 -19.13 2.70 4.53
CA ILE A 193 -18.85 1.42 3.87
C ILE A 193 -20.13 0.82 3.27
N TRP A 194 -21.23 0.84 4.02
CA TRP A 194 -22.52 0.35 3.53
C TRP A 194 -23.01 1.16 2.32
N PHE A 195 -22.97 2.50 2.40
CA PHE A 195 -23.32 3.37 1.28
C PHE A 195 -22.45 3.09 0.05
N ARG A 196 -21.13 3.03 0.22
CA ARG A 196 -20.18 2.67 -0.85
C ARG A 196 -20.59 1.37 -1.53
N ASN A 197 -20.89 0.34 -0.74
CA ASN A 197 -21.27 -0.97 -1.25
C ASN A 197 -22.62 -0.98 -1.98
N LEU A 198 -23.58 -0.15 -1.57
CA LEU A 198 -24.84 0.02 -2.30
C LEU A 198 -24.63 0.59 -3.70
N PHE A 199 -23.83 1.65 -3.83
CA PHE A 199 -23.53 2.25 -5.13
C PHE A 199 -22.62 1.37 -5.98
N ALA A 200 -21.74 0.58 -5.34
CA ALA A 200 -20.91 -0.41 -6.03
C ALA A 200 -21.69 -1.63 -6.56
N ARG A 201 -22.83 -2.01 -5.93
CA ARG A 201 -23.67 -3.13 -6.36
C ARG A 201 -24.53 -2.82 -7.60
N LYS A 202 -24.74 -1.55 -7.94
CA LYS A 202 -25.71 -1.16 -8.99
C LYS A 202 -25.27 -1.35 -10.44
N ASN A 203 -24.05 -1.86 -10.69
CA ASN A 203 -23.50 -2.08 -12.05
C ASN A 203 -23.21 -3.56 -12.40
N LYS A 204 -23.92 -4.52 -11.78
CA LYS A 204 -23.85 -5.95 -12.18
C LYS A 204 -24.91 -6.38 -13.22
N PHE A 205 -25.63 -5.45 -13.82
CA PHE A 205 -26.52 -5.73 -14.95
C PHE A 205 -26.30 -4.70 -16.06
N ASN A 206 -25.50 -5.10 -17.06
CA ASN A 206 -25.67 -4.90 -18.50
C ASN A 206 -24.42 -5.40 -19.21
#